data_AF-A0A7R8XL32-F1
#
_entry.id   AF-A0A7R8XL32-F1
#
_cell.length_a   1.000
_cell.length_b   1.000
_cell.length_c   1.000
_cell.angle_alpha   90.00
_cell.angle_beta   90.00
_cell.angle_gamma   90.00
#
_symmetry.space_group_name_H-M   'P 1'
#
loop_
_entity.id
_entity.type
_entity.pdbx_description
1 polymer ?
#
loop_
_entity_poly.entity_id
_entity_poly.type
_entity_poly.pdbx_seq_one_letter_code
_entity_poly.pdbx_strand_id
1 'polypeptide(L)'
;MKTGALEILPGLQDLRLSRWYPGLQLPASLEAITLDIRDSDLISHIPISFPFKTNRIRVHGNQHSITIPSSLLQGISSREVTLEIRGGGVNRVERDVLESLTWVHGLRVEIQGTNLTSFPDPRSSSSSHHPHRLLHLRIPDNKWICDCGIGWVEGWLTESEQPCESMKKEVLPIRCPEVMESLREVKCRSPVRESLMSALNRRLDCHSSASLPLIPFATLLAPAVLYWIWAGS
;
A
#
# COMPACT_ATOMS: atom_id res chain seq x y z
N MET A 1 -31.03 10.55 22.23
CA MET A 1 -29.59 10.83 22.11
C MET A 1 -29.40 11.81 20.96
N LYS A 2 -28.78 12.97 21.21
CA LYS A 2 -28.62 14.03 20.21
C LYS A 2 -27.63 13.56 19.13
N THR A 3 -28.09 13.50 17.89
CA THR A 3 -27.26 13.37 16.70
C THR A 3 -26.30 14.56 16.67
N GLY A 4 -25.00 14.27 16.77
CA GLY A 4 -23.96 15.27 17.02
C GLY A 4 -23.63 16.09 15.77
N ALA A 5 -24.18 17.31 15.71
CA ALA A 5 -23.61 18.61 15.29
C ALA A 5 -22.75 18.77 14.01
N LEU A 6 -22.37 17.72 13.28
CA LEU A 6 -21.50 17.82 12.10
C LEU A 6 -22.25 18.04 10.78
N GLU A 7 -23.54 17.67 10.71
CA GLU A 7 -24.42 18.00 9.58
C GLU A 7 -24.68 19.52 9.41
N ILE A 8 -24.37 20.34 10.43
CA ILE A 8 -24.73 21.78 10.46
C ILE A 8 -23.61 22.67 9.87
N LEU A 9 -22.55 22.09 9.30
CA LEU A 9 -21.47 22.85 8.66
C LEU A 9 -21.51 22.70 7.14
N PRO A 10 -22.47 23.33 6.44
CA PRO A 10 -22.50 23.32 4.98
C PRO A 10 -21.20 23.92 4.44
N GLY A 11 -20.50 23.15 3.60
CA GLY A 11 -19.22 23.56 3.01
C GLY A 11 -17.97 23.11 3.77
N LEU A 12 -18.10 22.34 4.86
CA LEU A 12 -16.93 21.71 5.47
C LEU A 12 -16.29 20.73 4.48
N GLN A 13 -15.04 20.98 4.13
CA GLN A 13 -14.26 20.17 3.17
C GLN A 13 -13.18 19.33 3.84
N ASP A 14 -12.64 19.76 4.98
CA ASP A 14 -11.62 19.02 5.74
C ASP A 14 -12.12 18.75 7.16
N LEU A 15 -12.16 17.48 7.55
CA LEU A 15 -12.62 17.04 8.86
C LEU A 15 -11.50 16.29 9.59
N ARG A 16 -11.21 16.69 10.83
CA ARG A 16 -10.26 16.01 11.70
C ARG A 16 -10.97 15.31 12.85
N LEU A 17 -10.75 14.01 12.99
CA LEU A 17 -11.33 13.16 14.02
C LEU A 17 -10.24 12.46 14.84
N SER A 18 -10.36 12.53 16.16
CA SER A 18 -9.56 11.72 17.11
C SER A 18 -10.37 10.59 17.76
N ARG A 19 -11.68 10.57 17.52
CA ARG A 19 -12.62 9.57 18.00
C ARG A 19 -13.77 9.45 16.99
N TRP A 20 -14.21 8.23 16.73
CA TRP A 20 -15.41 7.96 15.96
C TRP A 20 -16.62 7.91 16.89
N TYR A 21 -17.75 8.43 16.43
CA TYR A 21 -19.00 8.37 17.17
C TYR A 21 -20.01 7.54 16.38
N PRO A 22 -20.68 6.55 17.01
CA PRO A 22 -21.79 5.84 16.36
C PRO A 22 -22.84 6.83 15.85
N GLY A 23 -23.24 6.67 14.58
CA GLY A 23 -24.20 7.54 13.92
C GLY A 23 -23.63 8.88 13.45
N LEU A 24 -22.31 9.08 13.46
CA LEU A 24 -21.67 10.23 12.82
C LEU A 24 -21.94 10.20 11.31
N GLN A 25 -22.62 11.22 10.81
CA GLN A 25 -22.83 11.43 9.38
C GLN A 25 -21.76 12.41 8.86
N LEU A 26 -21.06 12.01 7.81
CA LEU A 26 -20.06 12.84 7.15
C LEU A 26 -20.77 13.82 6.19
N PRO A 27 -20.36 15.10 6.15
CA PRO A 27 -20.99 16.07 5.26
C PRO A 27 -20.73 15.73 3.79
N ALA A 28 -21.73 15.91 2.92
CA ALA A 28 -21.61 15.60 1.50
C ALA A 28 -20.53 16.41 0.76
N SER A 29 -20.13 17.56 1.32
CA SER A 29 -19.04 18.40 0.81
C SER A 29 -17.64 17.94 1.20
N LEU A 30 -17.51 16.89 2.01
CA LEU A 30 -16.21 16.47 2.55
C LEU A 30 -15.27 15.97 1.44
N GLU A 31 -14.08 16.58 1.37
CA GLU A 31 -13.03 16.24 0.41
C GLU A 31 -11.86 15.53 1.12
N ALA A 32 -11.54 15.96 2.34
CA ALA A 32 -10.44 15.43 3.14
C ALA A 32 -10.89 15.01 4.54
N ILE A 33 -10.37 13.88 5.01
CA ILE A 33 -10.55 13.44 6.40
C ILE A 33 -9.19 13.11 7.02
N THR A 34 -8.98 13.58 8.25
CA THR A 34 -7.78 13.30 9.05
C THR A 34 -8.17 12.52 10.29
N LEU A 35 -7.58 11.33 10.45
CA LEU A 35 -7.82 10.41 11.55
C LEU A 35 -6.60 10.41 12.47
N ASP A 36 -6.72 11.05 13.63
CA ASP A 36 -5.72 10.97 14.70
C ASP A 36 -5.98 9.69 15.52
N ILE A 37 -5.33 8.61 15.14
CA ILE A 37 -5.44 7.33 15.82
C ILE A 37 -4.53 7.37 17.04
N ARG A 38 -5.14 7.45 18.23
CA ARG A 38 -4.44 7.36 19.52
C ARG A 38 -4.43 5.94 20.06
N ASP A 39 -5.55 5.25 19.87
CA ASP A 39 -5.82 3.88 20.29
C ASP A 39 -6.54 3.15 19.15
N SER A 40 -6.54 1.82 19.18
CA SER A 40 -7.16 0.97 18.15
C SER A 40 -8.68 1.18 17.98
N ASP A 41 -9.35 1.83 18.94
CA ASP A 41 -10.81 1.96 18.96
C ASP A 41 -11.36 2.90 17.88
N LEU A 42 -10.56 3.86 17.40
CA LEU A 42 -10.99 4.75 16.30
C LEU A 42 -11.22 3.94 15.01
N ILE A 43 -10.40 2.91 14.82
CA ILE A 43 -10.33 2.10 13.61
C ILE A 43 -11.55 1.18 13.48
N SER A 44 -12.00 0.58 14.59
CA SER A 44 -13.09 -0.41 14.59
C SER A 44 -14.46 0.17 14.28
N HIS A 45 -14.59 1.50 14.18
CA HIS A 45 -15.86 2.19 14.03
C HIS A 45 -15.95 3.05 12.76
N ILE A 46 -14.93 3.04 11.91
CA ILE A 46 -14.89 3.81 10.66
C ILE A 46 -16.09 3.41 9.78
N PRO A 47 -16.79 4.39 9.18
CA PRO A 47 -18.02 4.12 8.46
C PRO A 47 -17.69 3.37 7.18
N ILE A 48 -18.64 2.55 6.74
CA ILE A 48 -18.50 1.73 5.53
C ILE A 48 -18.62 2.59 4.24
N SER A 49 -18.99 3.87 4.36
CA SER A 49 -19.23 4.76 3.22
C SER A 49 -18.70 6.16 3.48
N PHE A 50 -17.86 6.65 2.56
CA PHE A 50 -17.40 8.02 2.51
C PHE A 50 -18.21 8.82 1.47
N PRO A 51 -18.35 10.14 1.64
CA PRO A 51 -18.92 11.00 0.60
C PRO A 51 -18.17 10.87 -0.74
N PHE A 52 -18.88 10.97 -1.86
CA PHE A 52 -18.30 10.82 -3.21
C PHE A 52 -17.13 11.77 -3.52
N LYS A 53 -17.10 12.95 -2.88
CA LYS A 53 -16.05 13.96 -3.05
C LYS A 53 -14.79 13.66 -2.23
N THR A 54 -14.86 12.73 -1.28
CA THR A 54 -13.73 12.40 -0.41
C THR A 54 -12.63 11.76 -1.21
N ASN A 55 -11.54 12.51 -1.40
CA ASN A 55 -10.39 12.13 -2.20
C ASN A 55 -9.08 12.16 -1.40
N ARG A 56 -9.12 12.56 -0.13
CA ARG A 56 -7.93 12.61 0.72
C ARG A 56 -8.19 12.01 2.09
N ILE A 57 -7.39 11.02 2.45
CA ILE A 57 -7.46 10.32 3.73
C ILE A 57 -6.10 10.45 4.39
N ARG A 58 -6.07 11.09 5.55
CA ARG A 58 -4.87 11.25 6.35
C ARG A 58 -4.99 10.43 7.61
N VAL A 59 -3.97 9.66 7.92
CA VAL A 59 -3.85 8.87 9.15
C VAL A 59 -2.65 9.35 9.92
N HIS A 60 -2.87 9.71 11.18
CA HIS A 60 -1.81 10.14 12.07
C HIS A 60 -1.77 9.25 13.31
N GLY A 61 -0.70 8.46 13.43
CA GLY A 61 -0.47 7.57 14.58
C GLY A 61 0.55 8.18 15.54
N ASN A 62 0.18 8.37 16.80
CA ASN A 62 1.02 9.08 17.77
C ASN A 62 2.06 8.21 18.47
N GLN A 63 1.66 7.27 19.34
CA GLN A 63 2.56 6.64 20.32
C GLN A 63 2.36 5.12 20.47
N HIS A 64 1.15 4.61 20.25
CA HIS A 64 0.87 3.18 20.32
C HIS A 64 1.15 2.49 18.98
N SER A 65 1.42 1.19 19.05
CA SER A 65 1.52 0.33 17.87
C SER A 65 0.16 0.22 17.18
N ILE A 66 0.00 0.93 16.06
CA ILE A 66 -1.24 0.99 15.28
C ILE A 66 -1.10 0.18 13.99
N THR A 67 -2.05 -0.75 13.80
CA THR A 67 -2.28 -1.44 12.53
C THR A 67 -3.42 -0.76 11.78
N ILE A 68 -3.17 -0.31 10.56
CA ILE A 68 -4.20 0.18 9.65
C ILE A 68 -4.92 -1.04 9.04
N PRO A 69 -6.25 -1.18 9.22
CA PRO A 69 -6.98 -2.35 8.75
C PRO A 69 -7.38 -2.19 7.29
N SER A 70 -7.81 -3.30 6.71
CA SER A 70 -8.38 -3.41 5.37
C SER A 70 -9.63 -2.55 5.17
N SER A 71 -10.44 -2.35 6.21
CA SER A 71 -11.69 -1.59 6.16
C SER A 71 -11.51 -0.06 6.12
N LEU A 72 -10.31 0.47 6.40
CA LEU A 72 -10.07 1.91 6.51
C LEU A 72 -10.54 2.68 5.27
N LEU A 73 -10.31 2.10 4.11
CA LEU A 73 -10.55 2.73 2.81
C LEU A 73 -11.85 2.24 2.14
N GLN A 74 -12.64 1.45 2.86
CA GLN A 74 -13.89 0.89 2.34
C GLN A 74 -14.89 2.00 2.00
N GLY A 75 -15.52 1.88 0.83
CA GLY A 75 -16.56 2.81 0.38
C GLY A 75 -16.03 4.13 -0.17
N ILE A 76 -14.72 4.29 -0.34
CA ILE A 76 -14.15 5.39 -1.11
C ILE A 76 -14.42 5.14 -2.60
N SER A 77 -14.97 6.15 -3.27
CA SER A 77 -15.35 6.06 -4.68
C SER A 77 -14.78 7.19 -5.55
N SER A 78 -13.89 8.03 -5.03
CA SER A 78 -13.26 9.09 -5.82
C SER A 78 -12.34 8.47 -6.88
N ARG A 79 -12.33 9.05 -8.08
CA ARG A 79 -11.49 8.58 -9.20
C ARG A 79 -9.99 8.64 -8.87
N GLU A 80 -9.60 9.66 -8.12
CA GLU A 80 -8.23 9.81 -7.60
C GLU A 80 -8.28 9.97 -6.09
N VAL A 81 -7.36 9.30 -5.39
CA VAL A 81 -7.27 9.31 -3.93
C VAL A 81 -5.86 9.61 -3.49
N THR A 82 -5.70 10.41 -2.45
CA THR A 82 -4.45 10.65 -1.72
C THR A 82 -4.55 9.98 -0.36
N LEU A 83 -3.65 9.02 -0.11
CA LEU A 83 -3.46 8.40 1.19
C LEU A 83 -2.20 8.97 1.83
N GLU A 84 -2.37 9.69 2.94
CA GLU A 84 -1.28 10.24 3.75
C GLU A 84 -1.21 9.48 5.08
N ILE A 85 -0.06 8.89 5.42
CA ILE A 85 0.16 8.20 6.68
C ILE A 85 1.37 8.81 7.37
N ARG A 86 1.19 9.29 8.60
CA ARG A 86 2.26 9.91 9.36
C ARG A 86 2.27 9.50 10.82
N GLY A 87 3.42 9.71 11.45
CA GLY A 87 3.60 9.57 12.89
C GLY A 87 4.04 8.18 13.33
N GLY A 88 4.86 8.16 14.37
CA GLY A 88 5.62 6.98 14.81
C GLY A 88 4.77 5.84 15.36
N GLY A 89 3.48 6.03 15.61
CA GLY A 89 2.61 4.96 16.10
C GLY A 89 2.28 3.91 15.02
N VAL A 90 2.24 4.28 13.75
CA VAL A 90 1.82 3.36 12.68
C VAL A 90 2.94 2.35 12.39
N ASN A 91 2.69 1.07 12.67
CA ASN A 91 3.68 0.00 12.52
C ASN A 91 3.31 -1.05 11.47
N ARG A 92 2.04 -1.14 11.09
CA ARG A 92 1.57 -2.10 10.09
C ARG A 92 0.41 -1.52 9.29
N VAL A 93 0.37 -1.86 8.01
CA VAL A 93 -0.79 -1.70 7.14
C VAL A 93 -1.20 -3.10 6.69
N GLU A 94 -2.48 -3.45 6.83
CA GLU A 94 -2.99 -4.72 6.30
C GLU A 94 -2.82 -4.80 4.79
N ARG A 95 -2.53 -6.01 4.29
CA ARG A 95 -2.23 -6.25 2.88
C ARG A 95 -3.36 -5.79 1.97
N ASP A 96 -4.59 -6.01 2.42
CA ASP A 96 -5.77 -5.91 1.58
C ASP A 96 -6.45 -4.52 1.70
N VAL A 97 -5.81 -3.55 2.38
CA VAL A 97 -6.36 -2.19 2.53
C VAL A 97 -6.63 -1.52 1.19
N LEU A 98 -5.79 -1.79 0.20
CA LEU A 98 -5.93 -1.23 -1.15
C LEU A 98 -6.94 -2.01 -2.00
N GLU A 99 -7.31 -3.23 -1.63
CA GLU A 99 -8.32 -4.01 -2.35
C GLU A 99 -9.72 -3.37 -2.25
N SER A 100 -9.96 -2.62 -1.17
CA SER A 100 -11.22 -1.90 -0.97
C SER A 100 -11.43 -0.71 -1.91
N LEU A 101 -10.40 -0.28 -2.64
CA LEU A 101 -10.41 0.90 -3.52
C LEU A 101 -10.96 0.59 -4.92
N THR A 102 -12.02 -0.22 -5.05
CA THR A 102 -12.48 -0.79 -6.33
C THR A 102 -12.80 0.20 -7.46
N TRP A 103 -13.10 1.46 -7.12
CA TRP A 103 -13.47 2.52 -8.08
C TRP A 103 -12.37 3.55 -8.33
N VAL A 104 -11.24 3.41 -7.64
CA VAL A 104 -10.13 4.36 -7.71
C VAL A 104 -9.25 4.02 -8.91
N HIS A 105 -9.01 4.99 -9.78
CA HIS A 105 -8.11 4.82 -10.93
C HIS A 105 -6.71 5.34 -10.65
N GLY A 106 -6.58 6.36 -9.80
CA GLY A 106 -5.31 7.00 -9.45
C GLY A 106 -5.08 7.05 -7.95
N LEU A 107 -3.93 6.57 -7.49
CA LEU A 107 -3.56 6.61 -6.08
C LEU A 107 -2.30 7.45 -5.88
N ARG A 108 -2.32 8.35 -4.91
CA ARG A 108 -1.14 9.07 -4.40
C ARG A 108 -0.86 8.57 -3.00
N VAL A 109 0.38 8.18 -2.72
CA VAL A 109 0.78 7.61 -1.44
C VAL A 109 1.88 8.47 -0.84
N GLU A 110 1.63 9.00 0.36
CA GLU A 110 2.61 9.73 1.15
C GLU A 110 2.71 9.11 2.55
N ILE A 111 3.85 8.51 2.87
CA ILE A 111 4.10 7.83 4.14
C ILE A 111 5.37 8.41 4.76
N GLN A 112 5.27 9.10 5.89
CA GLN A 112 6.43 9.74 6.49
C GLN A 112 6.46 9.65 8.01
N GLY A 113 7.64 9.34 8.56
CA GLY A 113 7.85 9.38 10.01
C GLY A 113 7.10 8.28 10.76
N THR A 114 6.88 7.14 10.13
CA THR A 114 6.18 5.98 10.71
C THR A 114 7.15 4.87 11.12
N ASN A 115 6.62 3.84 11.79
CA ASN A 115 7.36 2.63 12.12
C ASN A 115 7.15 1.49 11.11
N LEU A 116 6.60 1.79 9.92
CA LEU A 116 6.34 0.79 8.90
C LEU A 116 7.62 0.15 8.37
N THR A 117 7.55 -1.16 8.15
CA THR A 117 8.61 -1.97 7.56
C THR A 117 8.34 -2.35 6.11
N SER A 118 7.07 -2.36 5.69
CA SER A 118 6.62 -2.65 4.33
C SER A 118 5.27 -1.99 4.07
N PHE A 119 4.89 -1.85 2.80
CA PHE A 119 3.61 -1.28 2.39
C PHE A 119 3.04 -2.11 1.23
N PRO A 120 1.71 -2.38 1.19
CA PRO A 120 1.10 -3.17 0.12
C PRO A 120 1.38 -2.56 -1.26
N ASP A 121 1.57 -3.39 -2.28
CA ASP A 121 1.77 -2.92 -3.65
C ASP A 121 0.50 -2.20 -4.14
N PRO A 122 0.54 -0.90 -4.45
CA PRO A 122 -0.59 -0.17 -5.00
C PRO A 122 -1.20 -0.76 -6.26
N ARG A 123 -0.42 -1.58 -6.99
CA ARG A 123 -0.79 -2.18 -8.26
C ARG A 123 -1.43 -3.56 -8.09
N SER A 124 -1.28 -4.21 -6.93
CA SER A 124 -1.72 -5.59 -6.71
C SER A 124 -3.21 -5.73 -6.33
N SER A 125 -4.05 -4.74 -6.65
CA SER A 125 -5.47 -4.79 -6.32
C SER A 125 -6.14 -6.02 -6.95
N SER A 126 -6.83 -6.81 -6.12
CA SER A 126 -7.56 -8.02 -6.51
C SER A 126 -8.79 -7.73 -7.38
N SER A 127 -9.19 -6.46 -7.48
CA SER A 127 -10.33 -6.06 -8.32
C SER A 127 -10.01 -6.28 -9.80
N SER A 128 -10.70 -7.24 -10.41
CA SER A 128 -10.53 -7.75 -11.77
C SER A 128 -10.77 -6.74 -12.90
N HIS A 129 -10.98 -5.46 -12.57
CA HIS A 129 -11.35 -4.46 -13.56
C HIS A 129 -10.18 -3.54 -13.93
N HIS A 130 -9.44 -2.93 -12.99
CA HIS A 130 -8.22 -2.17 -13.32
C HIS A 130 -7.31 -2.01 -12.07
N PRO A 131 -6.00 -2.33 -12.12
CA PRO A 131 -5.08 -1.98 -11.05
C PRO A 131 -4.97 -0.46 -10.90
N HIS A 132 -4.82 0.04 -9.67
CA HIS A 132 -4.69 1.48 -9.43
C HIS A 132 -3.39 2.00 -10.05
N ARG A 133 -3.46 3.10 -10.82
CA ARG A 133 -2.26 3.79 -11.29
C ARG A 133 -1.67 4.56 -10.11
N LEU A 134 -0.46 4.19 -9.68
CA LEU A 134 0.27 4.97 -8.68
C LEU A 134 0.80 6.27 -9.32
N LEU A 135 0.19 7.39 -8.92
CA LEU A 135 0.42 8.74 -9.44
C LEU A 135 1.55 9.48 -8.72
N HIS A 136 1.77 9.17 -7.44
CA HIS A 136 2.80 9.82 -6.63
C HIS A 136 3.19 8.90 -5.49
N LEU A 137 4.47 8.89 -5.16
CA LEU A 137 5.02 8.14 -4.06
C LEU A 137 6.03 9.00 -3.30
N ARG A 138 5.79 9.17 -2.00
CA ARG A 138 6.71 9.77 -1.04
C ARG A 138 6.75 8.88 0.20
N ILE A 139 7.87 8.21 0.47
CA ILE A 139 8.00 7.27 1.59
C ILE A 139 9.22 7.49 2.53
N PRO A 140 9.64 8.73 2.83
CA PRO A 140 10.85 8.98 3.62
C PRO A 140 10.65 8.70 5.11
N ASP A 141 11.74 8.59 5.86
CA ASP A 141 11.73 8.54 7.34
C ASP A 141 10.87 7.42 7.96
N ASN A 142 10.90 6.21 7.39
CA ASN A 142 10.26 5.03 7.98
C ASN A 142 11.28 3.91 8.27
N LYS A 143 10.82 2.78 8.80
CA LYS A 143 11.67 1.62 9.17
C LYS A 143 11.70 0.53 8.10
N TRP A 144 11.67 0.91 6.82
CA TRP A 144 11.55 0.00 5.69
C TRP A 144 12.57 -1.14 5.73
N ILE A 145 12.09 -2.36 5.60
CA ILE A 145 12.92 -3.50 5.23
C ILE A 145 12.91 -3.55 3.71
N CYS A 146 14.08 -3.37 3.10
CA CYS A 146 14.21 -3.37 1.64
C CYS A 146 14.34 -4.81 1.14
N ASP A 147 13.23 -5.53 1.25
CA ASP A 147 13.02 -6.88 0.74
C ASP A 147 11.82 -6.87 -0.24
N CYS A 148 11.24 -8.04 -0.51
CA CYS A 148 10.09 -8.15 -1.40
C CYS A 148 8.85 -7.35 -0.96
N GLY A 149 8.73 -6.97 0.32
CA GLY A 149 7.64 -6.15 0.83
C GLY A 149 7.64 -4.71 0.34
N ILE A 150 8.76 -4.22 -0.21
CA ILE A 150 8.85 -2.91 -0.89
C ILE A 150 9.40 -3.04 -2.32
N GLY A 151 9.65 -4.27 -2.79
CA GLY A 151 10.20 -4.54 -4.11
C GLY A 151 9.33 -4.09 -5.28
N TRP A 152 8.03 -3.91 -5.04
CA TRP A 152 7.12 -3.32 -6.02
C TRP A 152 7.53 -1.92 -6.48
N VAL A 153 8.34 -1.18 -5.70
CA VAL A 153 8.87 0.13 -6.12
C VAL A 153 9.76 -0.02 -7.36
N GLU A 154 10.52 -1.11 -7.49
CA GLU A 154 11.34 -1.41 -8.69
C GLU A 154 10.43 -1.59 -9.91
N GLY A 155 9.39 -2.41 -9.76
CA GLY A 155 8.40 -2.67 -10.80
C GLY A 155 7.67 -1.38 -11.20
N TRP A 156 7.27 -0.56 -10.22
CA TRP A 156 6.66 0.73 -10.49
C TRP A 156 7.61 1.62 -11.29
N LEU A 157 8.85 1.85 -10.83
CA LEU A 157 9.82 2.70 -11.56
C LEU A 157 10.13 2.21 -12.98
N THR A 158 10.04 0.89 -13.23
CA THR A 158 10.36 0.28 -14.53
C THR A 158 9.16 0.27 -15.48
N GLU A 159 7.99 -0.20 -15.03
CA GLU A 159 6.75 -0.18 -15.82
C GLU A 159 6.34 1.24 -16.17
N SER A 160 6.64 2.15 -15.24
CA SER A 160 6.47 3.55 -15.45
C SER A 160 7.75 4.09 -16.12
N GLU A 161 7.99 3.75 -17.38
CA GLU A 161 8.72 4.63 -18.32
C GLU A 161 7.94 5.96 -18.55
N GLN A 162 7.14 6.43 -17.56
CA GLN A 162 6.09 7.44 -17.67
C GLN A 162 5.84 8.36 -16.45
N PRO A 163 6.44 8.24 -15.24
CA PRO A 163 6.40 9.29 -14.24
C PRO A 163 7.11 10.51 -14.78
N CYS A 164 8.21 10.30 -15.52
CA CYS A 164 9.11 11.36 -15.96
C CYS A 164 9.03 11.63 -17.47
N GLU A 165 8.54 10.67 -18.25
CA GLU A 165 8.49 10.75 -19.71
C GLU A 165 7.16 11.36 -20.23
N SER A 166 6.13 11.49 -19.39
CA SER A 166 4.85 12.10 -19.77
C SER A 166 4.94 13.64 -19.85
N MET A 167 5.90 14.15 -20.64
CA MET A 167 6.04 15.57 -21.00
C MET A 167 5.26 15.94 -22.27
N LYS A 168 4.37 15.07 -22.80
CA LYS A 168 3.74 15.30 -24.12
C LYS A 168 2.22 15.32 -24.19
N LYS A 169 1.47 15.06 -23.11
CA LYS A 169 0.02 15.32 -23.15
C LYS A 169 -0.55 15.49 -21.74
N GLU A 170 -1.20 16.64 -21.56
CA GLU A 170 -1.89 17.11 -20.37
C GLU A 170 -2.69 16.00 -19.68
N VAL A 171 -2.34 15.66 -18.43
CA VAL A 171 -3.20 15.56 -17.23
C VAL A 171 -2.25 15.26 -16.06
N LEU A 172 -1.87 16.32 -15.34
CA LEU A 172 -0.99 16.40 -14.16
C LEU A 172 0.40 15.72 -14.27
N PRO A 173 1.51 16.49 -14.33
CA PRO A 173 2.83 15.90 -14.31
C PRO A 173 3.07 15.24 -12.96
N ILE A 174 3.43 13.96 -12.97
CA ILE A 174 4.13 13.38 -11.83
C ILE A 174 5.40 14.22 -11.69
N ARG A 175 5.58 14.89 -10.55
CA ARG A 175 6.74 15.74 -10.30
C ARG A 175 7.94 14.84 -10.03
N CYS A 176 8.48 14.29 -11.10
CA CYS A 176 9.57 13.33 -11.03
C CYS A 176 10.77 13.75 -10.20
N PRO A 177 11.24 15.01 -10.28
CA PRO A 177 12.30 15.45 -9.41
C PRO A 177 11.98 15.21 -7.93
N GLU A 178 10.76 15.52 -7.49
CA GLU A 178 10.32 15.36 -6.10
C GLU A 178 10.17 13.89 -5.69
N VAL A 179 9.64 13.05 -6.57
CA VAL A 179 9.53 11.60 -6.34
C VAL A 179 10.93 10.99 -6.18
N MET A 180 11.83 11.27 -7.11
CA MET A 180 13.19 10.72 -7.09
C MET A 180 14.00 11.26 -5.91
N GLU A 181 13.81 12.53 -5.54
CA GLU A 181 14.39 13.10 -4.32
C GLU A 181 13.87 12.36 -3.08
N SER A 182 12.57 12.15 -2.96
CA SER A 182 12.00 11.38 -1.86
C SER A 182 12.54 9.94 -1.78
N LEU A 183 12.69 9.25 -2.92
CA LEU A 183 13.20 7.87 -2.92
C LEU A 183 14.68 7.79 -2.52
N ARG A 184 15.47 8.82 -2.83
CA ARG A 184 16.88 8.91 -2.39
C ARG A 184 16.99 9.13 -0.87
N GLU A 185 16.00 9.76 -0.24
CA GLU A 185 15.96 9.94 1.22
C GLU A 185 15.68 8.63 1.97
N VAL A 186 15.14 7.62 1.29
CA VAL A 186 14.74 6.36 1.92
C VAL A 186 15.96 5.52 2.32
N LYS A 187 16.02 5.18 3.60
CA LYS A 187 17.05 4.30 4.18
C LYS A 187 16.45 2.96 4.58
N CYS A 188 17.14 1.90 4.20
CA CYS A 188 16.77 0.53 4.55
C CYS A 188 17.22 0.20 5.97
N ARG A 189 16.34 -0.48 6.71
CA ARG A 189 16.67 -1.16 7.96
C ARG A 189 17.41 -2.45 7.64
N SER A 190 18.64 -2.32 7.16
CA SER A 190 19.59 -3.40 6.87
C SER A 190 20.77 -3.30 7.84
N PRO A 191 21.46 -4.41 8.17
CA PRO A 191 22.71 -4.37 8.94
C PRO A 191 23.75 -3.39 8.37
N VAL A 192 23.71 -3.18 7.05
CA VAL A 192 24.64 -2.31 6.31
C VAL A 192 24.11 -0.87 6.15
N ARG A 193 22.90 -0.56 6.65
CA ARG A 193 22.22 0.76 6.51
C ARG A 193 22.36 1.36 5.10
N GLU A 194 21.97 0.59 4.08
CA GLU A 194 21.98 1.03 2.69
C GLU A 194 20.77 1.91 2.33
N SER A 195 20.84 2.64 1.22
CA SER A 195 19.71 3.38 0.66
C SER A 195 18.77 2.45 -0.13
N LEU A 196 17.50 2.85 -0.25
CA LEU A 196 16.53 2.10 -1.08
C LEU A 196 17.03 1.96 -2.53
N MET A 197 17.55 3.04 -3.11
CA MET A 197 18.09 3.02 -4.48
C MET A 197 19.21 1.98 -4.65
N SER A 198 20.07 1.81 -3.65
CA SER A 198 21.11 0.78 -3.67
C SER A 198 20.52 -0.63 -3.58
N ALA A 199 19.51 -0.81 -2.73
CA ALA A 199 18.83 -2.11 -2.57
C ALA A 199 18.09 -2.52 -3.86
N LEU A 200 17.39 -1.58 -4.52
CA LEU A 200 16.69 -1.81 -5.78
C LEU A 200 17.65 -2.19 -6.91
N ASN A 201 18.85 -1.58 -6.98
CA ASN A 201 19.85 -1.91 -8.00
C ASN A 201 20.37 -3.35 -7.91
N ARG A 202 20.30 -3.98 -6.73
CA ARG A 202 20.66 -5.39 -6.56
C ARG A 202 19.57 -6.35 -7.04
N ARG A 203 18.43 -5.81 -7.50
CA ARG A 203 17.16 -6.50 -7.76
C ARG A 203 16.69 -7.23 -6.52
N LEU A 204 15.57 -6.80 -5.97
CA LEU A 204 14.98 -7.52 -4.85
C LEU A 204 14.39 -8.81 -5.45
N ASP A 205 14.92 -9.98 -5.08
CA ASP A 205 14.47 -11.29 -5.58
C ASP A 205 13.02 -11.55 -5.12
N CYS A 206 12.07 -10.92 -5.80
CA CYS A 206 10.64 -11.02 -5.58
C CYS A 206 10.06 -12.08 -6.52
N HIS A 207 10.70 -13.25 -6.61
CA HIS A 207 10.05 -14.40 -7.22
C HIS A 207 8.95 -14.78 -6.25
N SER A 208 7.71 -14.41 -6.57
CA SER A 208 6.53 -14.73 -5.79
C SER A 208 6.65 -16.14 -5.25
N SER A 209 6.54 -16.30 -3.93
CA SER A 209 6.17 -17.57 -3.32
C SER A 209 4.72 -17.89 -3.71
N ALA A 210 4.47 -18.05 -5.00
CA ALA A 210 3.48 -18.96 -5.49
C ALA A 210 4.01 -20.33 -5.10
N SER A 211 3.34 -20.95 -4.13
CA SER A 211 3.50 -22.34 -3.72
C SER A 211 4.12 -23.21 -4.82
N LEU A 212 5.39 -23.58 -4.65
CA LEU A 212 5.93 -24.73 -5.36
C LEU A 212 5.00 -25.90 -5.01
N PRO A 213 4.36 -26.57 -5.98
CA PRO A 213 3.70 -27.81 -5.68
C PRO A 213 4.80 -28.75 -5.15
N LEU A 214 4.61 -29.27 -3.95
CA LEU A 214 5.42 -30.37 -3.44
C LEU A 214 5.30 -31.50 -4.46
N ILE A 215 6.30 -31.63 -5.32
CA ILE A 215 6.49 -32.83 -6.12
C ILE A 215 6.76 -33.92 -5.09
N PRO A 216 5.92 -34.96 -4.96
CA PRO A 216 6.20 -36.03 -4.03
C PRO A 216 7.48 -36.72 -4.49
N PHE A 217 8.50 -36.69 -3.65
CA PHE A 217 9.69 -37.53 -3.76
C PHE A 217 9.28 -38.99 -3.60
N ALA A 218 8.75 -39.61 -4.66
CA ALA A 218 8.48 -41.04 -4.68
C ALA A 218 8.39 -41.54 -6.12
N THR A 219 9.55 -41.64 -6.79
CA THR A 219 9.91 -42.77 -7.67
C THR A 219 11.36 -42.60 -8.15
N LEU A 220 12.31 -42.83 -7.24
CA LEU A 220 13.64 -43.29 -7.61
C LEU A 220 13.85 -44.64 -6.94
N LEU A 221 13.30 -45.68 -7.56
CA LEU A 221 13.79 -47.03 -7.39
C LEU A 221 14.14 -47.54 -8.78
N ALA A 222 15.41 -47.37 -9.15
CA ALA A 222 16.05 -48.29 -10.06
C ALA A 222 16.10 -49.67 -9.39
N PRO A 223 15.89 -50.75 -10.13
CA PRO A 223 16.63 -51.96 -9.91
C PRO A 223 17.63 -52.09 -11.06
N ALA A 224 18.86 -51.66 -10.78
CA ALA A 224 19.99 -52.35 -11.37
C ALA A 224 20.03 -53.76 -10.77
N VAL A 225 20.58 -54.69 -11.55
CA VAL A 225 21.19 -55.97 -11.15
C VAL A 225 20.42 -57.23 -11.57
N LEU A 226 20.91 -57.75 -12.71
CA LEU A 226 21.16 -59.16 -13.09
C LEU A 226 19.99 -59.99 -13.63
N TYR A 227 20.10 -60.41 -14.90
CA TYR A 227 20.64 -61.74 -15.19
C TYR A 227 21.15 -61.85 -16.64
N TRP A 228 22.29 -62.52 -16.76
CA TRP A 228 23.00 -62.90 -17.98
C TRP A 228 22.19 -63.87 -18.86
N ILE A 229 22.72 -64.13 -20.08
CA ILE A 229 22.41 -65.25 -21.02
C ILE A 229 21.26 -64.86 -21.99
N TRP A 230 21.43 -64.66 -23.31
CA TRP A 230 22.14 -65.48 -24.29
C TRP A 230 22.45 -64.67 -25.57
N ALA A 231 23.70 -64.71 -26.01
CA ALA A 231 24.05 -64.58 -27.43
C ALA A 231 24.12 -66.00 -28.00
N GLY A 232 23.52 -66.22 -29.17
CA GLY A 232 23.73 -67.43 -29.98
C GLY A 232 22.46 -68.12 -30.48
N SER A 233 21.92 -67.66 -31.61
CA SER A 233 21.46 -68.46 -32.75
C SER A 233 21.11 -67.51 -33.91
#